data_AF-A0A3D5I015-F1
#
_entry.id   AF-A0A3D5I015-F1
#
_cell.length_a   1.000
_cell.length_b   1.000
_cell.length_c   1.000
_cell.angle_alpha   90.00
_cell.angle_beta   90.00
_cell.angle_gamma   90.00
#
_symmetry.space_group_name_H-M   'P 1'
#
loop_
_entity.id
_entity.type
_entity.pdbx_description
1 polymer ?
#
loop_
_entity_poly.entity_id
_entity_poly.type
_entity_poly.pdbx_seq_one_letter_code
_entity_poly.pdbx_strand_id
1 'polypeptide(L)'
;MAAVSQYELIQLADRGSLAKRAAETIAQVIDLTLAERDRVQIALSGGSTPEATYHLLGQEHLAWDRVDLLMGDERYVPADDALSNARMVRGSLMAEGPGQHACFHPVPTDGADVTADVARFNSSLEQICGSSPPEFDLILLGLGDDGHTASLFPGTAATQVRDRWVTVGEGKGIPRITLTPPVLCAARQVVFLVAGEGKQQALGRLLDPAEDPGRTPAKLVQTQAKITVLADAAACGALA
;
A
#
# COMPACT_ATOMS: atom_id res chain seq x y z
N MET A 1 2.86 -18.17 26.81
CA MET A 1 2.67 -16.73 26.54
C MET A 1 1.71 -16.60 25.37
N ALA A 2 0.57 -15.92 25.54
CA ALA A 2 -0.31 -15.66 24.41
C ALA A 2 0.48 -14.85 23.37
N ALA A 3 0.54 -15.32 22.12
CA ALA A 3 1.20 -14.59 21.06
C ALA A 3 0.51 -13.23 20.94
N VAL A 4 1.26 -12.14 21.12
CA VAL A 4 0.73 -10.81 20.85
C VAL A 4 0.45 -10.76 19.35
N SER A 5 -0.81 -10.52 18.97
CA SER A 5 -1.21 -10.41 17.56
C SER A 5 -0.32 -9.38 16.86
N GLN A 6 0.26 -9.76 15.72
CA GLN A 6 1.02 -8.86 14.85
C GLN A 6 0.14 -7.72 14.31
N TYR A 7 -1.18 -7.93 14.27
CA TYR A 7 -2.16 -6.99 13.76
C TYR A 7 -2.88 -6.26 14.88
N GLU A 8 -3.04 -4.95 14.72
CA GLU A 8 -3.94 -4.09 15.49
C GLU A 8 -5.15 -3.74 14.61
N LEU A 9 -6.28 -4.40 14.89
CA LEU A 9 -7.54 -4.13 14.20
C LEU A 9 -8.25 -2.93 14.83
N ILE A 10 -8.52 -1.92 14.01
CA ILE A 10 -9.37 -0.78 14.36
C ILE A 10 -10.62 -0.87 13.50
N GLN A 11 -11.77 -1.06 14.13
CA GLN A 11 -13.06 -1.08 13.45
C GLN A 11 -13.67 0.33 13.42
N LEU A 12 -14.06 0.78 12.23
CA LEU A 12 -14.70 2.06 11.95
C LEU A 12 -16.16 1.85 11.54
N ALA A 13 -16.98 2.87 11.70
CA ALA A 13 -18.42 2.76 11.43
C ALA A 13 -18.73 2.43 9.96
N ASP A 14 -18.03 3.08 9.03
CA ASP A 14 -18.28 2.99 7.59
C ASP A 14 -17.03 3.37 6.77
N ARG A 15 -17.17 3.32 5.45
CA ARG A 15 -16.11 3.65 4.48
C ARG A 15 -15.59 5.09 4.63
N GLY A 16 -16.47 6.04 4.94
CA GLY A 16 -16.08 7.46 5.09
C GLY A 16 -15.24 7.67 6.34
N SER A 17 -15.65 7.06 7.44
CA SER A 17 -14.92 7.06 8.71
C SER A 17 -13.56 6.36 8.58
N LEU A 18 -13.49 5.27 7.82
CA LEU A 18 -12.24 4.59 7.48
C LEU A 18 -11.31 5.51 6.68
N ALA A 19 -11.79 6.10 5.58
CA ALA A 19 -10.99 7.01 4.75
C ALA A 19 -10.46 8.20 5.56
N LYS A 20 -11.30 8.79 6.41
CA LYS A 20 -10.90 9.88 7.31
C LYS A 20 -9.81 9.44 8.29
N ARG A 21 -10.00 8.31 8.98
CA ARG A 21 -9.00 7.79 9.92
C ARG A 21 -7.68 7.46 9.21
N ALA A 22 -7.74 6.91 8.00
CA ALA A 22 -6.54 6.64 7.21
C ALA A 22 -5.79 7.93 6.85
N ALA A 23 -6.49 9.00 6.46
CA ALA A 23 -5.89 10.30 6.18
C ALA A 23 -5.22 10.89 7.44
N GLU A 24 -5.90 10.84 8.59
CA GLU A 24 -5.35 11.27 9.89
C GLU A 24 -4.08 10.48 10.25
N THR A 25 -4.10 9.15 10.09
CA THR A 25 -2.93 8.29 10.34
C THR A 25 -1.75 8.67 9.45
N ILE A 26 -1.98 8.89 8.15
CA ILE A 26 -0.91 9.24 7.21
C ILE A 26 -0.36 10.63 7.54
N ALA A 27 -1.22 11.62 7.80
CA ALA A 27 -0.79 12.97 8.19
C ALA A 27 0.06 12.95 9.48
N GLN A 28 -0.36 12.18 10.47
CA GLN A 28 0.40 12.00 11.71
C GLN A 28 1.80 11.39 11.45
N VAL A 29 1.91 10.39 10.58
CA VAL A 29 3.21 9.80 10.23
C VAL A 29 4.09 10.81 9.50
N ILE A 30 3.52 11.63 8.60
CA ILE A 30 4.25 12.70 7.92
C ILE A 30 4.84 13.67 8.94
N ASP A 31 4.02 14.23 9.83
CA ASP A 31 4.48 15.22 10.81
C ASP A 31 5.55 14.66 11.77
N LEU A 32 5.32 13.46 12.30
CA LEU A 32 6.27 12.82 13.21
C LEU A 32 7.60 12.50 12.51
N THR A 33 7.55 12.03 11.28
CA THR A 33 8.77 11.72 10.52
C THR A 33 9.54 13.00 10.20
N LEU A 34 8.84 14.05 9.75
CA LEU A 34 9.45 15.31 9.35
C LEU A 34 9.95 16.16 10.53
N ALA A 35 9.59 15.81 11.77
CA ALA A 35 10.19 16.35 12.98
C ALA A 35 11.61 15.83 13.24
N GLU A 36 11.96 14.64 12.71
CA GLU A 36 13.25 13.97 12.94
C GLU A 36 14.09 13.80 11.68
N ARG A 37 13.48 13.84 10.49
CA ARG A 37 14.11 13.54 9.19
C ARG A 37 13.73 14.58 8.15
N ASP A 38 14.57 14.77 7.15
CA ASP A 38 14.34 15.79 6.11
C ASP A 38 13.19 15.46 5.17
N ARG A 39 12.94 14.17 4.93
CA ARG A 39 11.91 13.68 4.01
C ARG A 39 11.19 12.46 4.60
N VAL A 40 9.99 12.20 4.11
CA VAL A 40 9.18 11.02 4.44
C VAL A 40 8.83 10.25 3.17
N GLN A 41 9.03 8.93 3.18
CA GLN A 41 8.72 8.06 2.04
C GLN A 41 7.45 7.25 2.32
N ILE A 42 6.43 7.41 1.46
CA ILE A 42 5.13 6.74 1.60
C ILE A 42 4.82 5.93 0.34
N ALA A 43 4.57 4.62 0.50
CA ALA A 43 4.04 3.80 -0.58
C ALA A 43 2.50 3.80 -0.54
N LEU A 44 1.89 4.22 -1.65
CA LEU A 44 0.46 4.33 -1.85
C LEU A 44 -0.12 3.04 -2.48
N SER A 45 -1.40 2.80 -2.21
CA SER A 45 -2.20 1.74 -2.83
C SER A 45 -3.23 2.30 -3.81
N GLY A 46 -3.58 1.49 -4.82
CA GLY A 46 -4.76 1.70 -5.63
C GLY A 46 -6.07 1.26 -4.96
N GLY A 47 -7.21 1.65 -5.53
CA GLY A 47 -8.56 1.25 -5.11
C GLY A 47 -9.42 2.39 -4.58
N SER A 48 -10.71 2.16 -4.44
CA SER A 48 -11.68 3.21 -4.07
C SER A 48 -11.56 3.70 -2.62
N THR A 49 -11.16 2.84 -1.68
CA THR A 49 -10.91 3.27 -0.29
C THR A 49 -9.66 4.15 -0.17
N PRO A 50 -8.51 3.79 -0.78
CA PRO A 50 -7.38 4.71 -0.90
C PRO A 50 -7.74 6.02 -1.63
N GLU A 51 -8.47 5.98 -2.75
CA GLU A 51 -8.89 7.18 -3.47
C GLU A 51 -9.67 8.16 -2.57
N ALA A 52 -10.65 7.66 -1.80
CA ALA A 52 -11.39 8.47 -0.84
C ALA A 52 -10.49 9.04 0.27
N THR A 53 -9.50 8.26 0.72
CA THR A 53 -8.49 8.68 1.70
C THR A 53 -7.66 9.84 1.15
N TYR A 54 -7.25 9.74 -0.11
CA TYR A 54 -6.40 10.71 -0.80
C TYR A 54 -7.08 12.05 -1.03
N HIS A 55 -8.37 12.06 -1.33
CA HIS A 55 -9.15 13.30 -1.41
C HIS A 55 -9.18 14.08 -0.09
N LEU A 56 -9.20 13.38 1.05
CA LEU A 56 -9.14 14.03 2.36
C LEU A 56 -7.71 14.45 2.70
N LEU A 57 -6.76 13.53 2.57
CA LEU A 57 -5.36 13.75 2.89
C LEU A 57 -4.76 14.91 2.08
N GLY A 58 -5.08 15.03 0.79
CA GLY A 58 -4.56 16.10 -0.07
C GLY A 58 -4.94 17.52 0.37
N GLN A 59 -5.95 17.67 1.24
CA GLN A 59 -6.36 18.97 1.80
C GLN A 59 -5.63 19.34 3.10
N GLU A 60 -4.86 18.42 3.68
CA GLU A 60 -4.12 18.66 4.93
C GLU A 60 -2.96 19.64 4.72
N HIS A 61 -2.71 20.51 5.69
CA HIS A 61 -1.63 21.49 5.67
C HIS A 61 -0.32 20.91 6.19
N LEU A 62 0.31 20.07 5.37
CA LEU A 62 1.59 19.40 5.66
C LEU A 62 2.74 20.03 4.84
N ALA A 63 3.98 19.72 5.21
CA ALA A 63 5.16 20.10 4.43
C ALA A 63 5.32 19.19 3.19
N TRP A 64 4.39 19.32 2.25
CA TRP A 64 4.25 18.44 1.08
C TRP A 64 5.49 18.34 0.20
N ASP A 65 6.26 19.42 0.07
CA ASP A 65 7.53 19.44 -0.68
C ASP A 65 8.60 18.47 -0.11
N ARG A 66 8.39 17.98 1.12
CA ARG A 66 9.23 16.99 1.82
C ARG A 66 8.63 15.58 1.82
N VAL A 67 7.50 15.37 1.14
CA VAL A 67 6.82 14.08 1.05
C VAL A 67 7.13 13.41 -0.28
N ASP A 68 7.77 12.24 -0.24
CA ASP A 68 7.94 11.35 -1.40
C ASP A 68 6.81 10.33 -1.43
N LEU A 69 5.99 10.41 -2.48
CA LEU A 69 4.92 9.45 -2.75
C LEU A 69 5.41 8.45 -3.79
N LEU A 70 5.32 7.17 -3.47
CA LEU A 70 5.64 6.05 -4.35
C LEU A 70 4.44 5.10 -4.40
N MET A 71 4.49 4.09 -5.27
CA MET A 71 3.41 3.11 -5.41
C MET A 71 3.82 1.73 -4.89
N GLY A 72 2.93 1.05 -4.17
CA GLY A 72 3.09 -0.35 -3.80
C GLY A 72 2.94 -1.31 -4.98
N ASP A 73 2.05 -0.97 -5.91
CA ASP A 73 1.89 -1.66 -7.19
C ASP A 73 1.26 -0.74 -8.25
N GLU A 74 1.38 -1.13 -9.51
CA GLU A 74 0.75 -0.45 -10.65
C GLU A 74 0.39 -1.45 -11.75
N ARG A 75 -0.73 -1.18 -12.43
CA ARG A 75 -1.18 -1.92 -13.60
C ARG A 75 -0.31 -1.50 -14.77
N TYR A 76 0.22 -2.45 -15.53
CA TYR A 76 1.08 -2.16 -16.66
C TYR A 76 0.25 -1.69 -17.87
N VAL A 77 -0.24 -0.46 -17.76
CA VAL A 77 -1.09 0.28 -18.71
C VAL A 77 -0.56 1.70 -18.86
N PRO A 78 -0.94 2.43 -19.93
CA PRO A 78 -0.58 3.84 -20.07
C PRO A 78 -0.95 4.67 -18.83
N ALA A 79 -0.15 5.70 -18.53
CA ALA A 79 -0.31 6.51 -17.33
C ALA A 79 -1.62 7.33 -17.27
N ASP A 80 -2.33 7.48 -18.39
CA ASP A 80 -3.64 8.12 -18.51
C ASP A 80 -4.79 7.11 -18.59
N ASP A 81 -4.51 5.80 -18.52
CA ASP A 81 -5.53 4.76 -18.49
C ASP A 81 -6.37 4.84 -17.20
N ALA A 82 -7.66 4.54 -17.29
CA ALA A 82 -8.57 4.55 -16.13
C ALA A 82 -8.19 3.52 -15.05
N LEU A 83 -7.41 2.50 -15.41
CA LEU A 83 -6.91 1.47 -14.50
C LEU A 83 -5.57 1.84 -13.85
N SER A 84 -4.94 2.97 -14.21
CA SER A 84 -3.69 3.41 -13.58
C SER A 84 -3.94 3.93 -12.17
N ASN A 85 -3.22 3.34 -11.20
CA ASN A 85 -3.19 3.86 -9.84
C ASN A 85 -2.54 5.25 -9.79
N ALA A 86 -1.51 5.51 -10.61
CA ALA A 86 -0.86 6.81 -10.72
C ALA A 86 -1.81 7.89 -11.25
N ARG A 87 -2.67 7.56 -12.22
CA ARG A 87 -3.76 8.45 -12.64
C ARG A 87 -4.69 8.76 -11.47
N MET A 88 -5.11 7.74 -10.72
CA MET A 88 -5.98 7.92 -9.56
C MET A 88 -5.34 8.82 -8.48
N VAL A 89 -4.05 8.63 -8.15
CA VAL A 89 -3.33 9.49 -7.19
C VAL A 89 -3.28 10.94 -7.66
N ARG A 90 -2.97 11.17 -8.95
CA ARG A 90 -2.98 12.51 -9.54
C ARG A 90 -4.38 13.15 -9.53
N GLY A 91 -5.42 12.36 -9.75
CA GLY A 91 -6.82 12.80 -9.75
C GLY A 91 -7.44 12.90 -8.36
N SER A 92 -6.73 12.52 -7.29
CA SER A 92 -7.22 12.57 -5.90
C SER A 92 -6.30 13.39 -5.01
N LEU A 93 -5.21 12.82 -4.49
CA LEU A 93 -4.29 13.47 -3.55
C LEU A 93 -3.72 14.77 -4.13
N MET A 94 -3.35 14.73 -5.41
CA MET A 94 -2.63 15.82 -6.07
C MET A 94 -3.51 16.65 -7.02
N ALA A 95 -4.82 16.43 -7.03
CA ALA A 95 -5.70 17.09 -7.98
C ALA A 95 -5.80 18.59 -7.71
N GLU A 96 -6.07 18.94 -6.45
CA GLU A 96 -6.25 20.31 -5.97
C GLU A 96 -5.83 20.40 -4.49
N GLY A 97 -5.38 21.58 -4.07
CA GLY A 97 -5.02 21.85 -2.67
C GLY A 97 -3.54 21.59 -2.34
N PRO A 98 -3.16 21.63 -1.04
CA PRO A 98 -1.76 21.54 -0.61
C PRO A 98 -1.03 20.28 -1.11
N GLY A 99 -1.72 19.14 -1.18
CA GLY A 99 -1.16 17.84 -1.58
C GLY A 99 -0.53 17.79 -2.96
N GLN A 100 -0.90 18.70 -3.87
CA GLN A 100 -0.30 18.81 -5.20
C GLN A 100 1.22 19.08 -5.18
N HIS A 101 1.75 19.58 -4.05
CA HIS A 101 3.16 19.90 -3.89
C HIS A 101 4.03 18.71 -3.46
N ALA A 102 3.44 17.53 -3.29
CA ALA A 102 4.17 16.29 -3.03
C ALA A 102 5.09 15.89 -4.19
N CYS A 103 6.22 15.24 -3.87
CA CYS A 103 7.07 14.62 -4.87
C CYS A 103 6.53 13.23 -5.21
N PHE A 104 5.83 13.08 -6.34
CA PHE A 104 5.28 11.80 -6.76
C PHE A 104 6.18 11.06 -7.76
N HIS A 105 6.56 9.84 -7.40
CA HIS A 105 7.40 8.92 -8.16
C HIS A 105 6.53 7.74 -8.63
N PRO A 106 5.84 7.85 -9.78
CA PRO A 106 4.98 6.78 -10.28
C PRO A 106 5.82 5.56 -10.72
N VAL A 107 5.19 4.39 -10.76
CA VAL A 107 5.80 3.24 -11.42
C VAL A 107 5.91 3.53 -12.93
N PRO A 108 7.07 3.31 -13.55
CA PRO A 108 7.20 3.40 -14.99
C PRO A 108 6.34 2.34 -15.68
N THR A 109 5.52 2.77 -16.64
CA THR A 109 4.68 1.90 -17.49
C THR A 109 4.70 2.35 -18.95
N ASP A 110 5.62 3.24 -19.30
CA ASP A 110 5.79 3.83 -20.62
C ASP A 110 6.76 3.03 -21.51
N GLY A 111 7.41 2.00 -20.96
CA GLY A 111 8.29 1.11 -21.69
C GLY A 111 7.54 0.08 -22.55
N ALA A 112 8.22 -0.43 -23.58
CA ALA A 112 7.74 -1.56 -24.37
C ALA A 112 7.95 -2.93 -23.69
N ASP A 113 8.72 -2.97 -22.60
CA ASP A 113 9.09 -4.19 -21.86
C ASP A 113 8.95 -3.97 -20.36
N VAL A 114 8.03 -4.73 -19.75
CA VAL A 114 7.76 -4.70 -18.31
C VAL A 114 9.01 -5.00 -17.47
N THR A 115 9.94 -5.81 -17.98
CA THR A 115 11.18 -6.17 -17.28
C THR A 115 12.11 -4.97 -17.14
N ALA A 116 12.21 -4.16 -18.21
CA ALA A 116 13.00 -2.94 -18.19
C ALA A 116 12.39 -1.90 -17.23
N ASP A 117 11.07 -1.80 -17.19
CA ASP A 117 10.36 -0.90 -16.27
C ASP A 117 10.43 -1.37 -14.81
N VAL A 118 10.41 -2.68 -14.54
CA VAL A 118 10.73 -3.24 -13.23
C VAL A 118 12.14 -2.82 -12.78
N ALA A 119 13.14 -2.91 -13.66
CA ALA A 119 14.51 -2.50 -13.34
C ALA A 119 14.61 -0.99 -13.07
N ARG A 120 13.96 -0.15 -13.89
CA ARG A 120 13.88 1.30 -13.66
C ARG A 120 13.24 1.64 -12.33
N PHE A 121 12.14 0.96 -11.98
CA PHE A 121 11.48 1.19 -10.71
C PHE A 121 12.38 0.78 -9.55
N ASN A 122 13.03 -0.38 -9.63
CA ASN A 122 13.98 -0.85 -8.62
C ASN A 122 15.11 0.17 -8.36
N SER A 123 15.75 0.69 -9.41
CA SER A 123 16.78 1.73 -9.27
C SER A 123 16.25 3.03 -8.67
N SER A 124 15.01 3.42 -9.00
CA SER A 124 14.37 4.60 -8.42
C SER A 124 14.13 4.43 -6.92
N LEU A 125 13.67 3.25 -6.48
CA LEU A 125 13.47 2.94 -5.06
C LEU A 125 14.79 3.02 -4.27
N GLU A 126 15.86 2.43 -4.80
CA GLU A 126 17.18 2.47 -4.14
C GLU A 126 17.71 3.90 -4.01
N GLN A 127 17.50 4.75 -5.01
CA GLN A 127 17.91 6.15 -4.97
C GLN A 127 17.08 6.99 -3.99
N ILE A 128 15.76 6.79 -3.96
CA ILE A 128 14.83 7.61 -3.15
C ILE A 128 14.90 7.22 -1.68
N CYS A 129 14.87 5.92 -1.36
CA CYS A 129 14.89 5.43 0.02
C CYS A 129 16.31 5.39 0.61
N GLY A 130 17.35 5.22 -0.22
CA GLY A 130 18.75 5.19 0.22
C GLY A 130 19.14 3.99 1.09
N SER A 131 18.25 3.02 1.27
CA SER A 131 18.46 1.79 2.05
C SER A 131 18.28 0.54 1.19
N SER A 132 18.84 -0.58 1.65
CA SER A 132 18.71 -1.88 1.01
C SER A 132 18.36 -2.95 2.08
N PRO A 133 17.13 -3.48 2.12
CA PRO A 133 16.00 -3.16 1.22
C PRO A 133 15.53 -1.70 1.35
N PRO A 134 14.85 -1.15 0.32
CA PRO A 134 14.14 0.12 0.44
C PRO A 134 13.20 0.11 1.64
N GLU A 135 13.39 1.04 2.58
CA GLU A 135 12.59 1.19 3.79
C GLU A 135 11.67 2.41 3.60
N PHE A 136 10.37 2.19 3.81
CA PHE A 136 9.35 3.23 3.78
C PHE A 136 8.94 3.60 5.21
N ASP A 137 8.63 4.87 5.45
CA ASP A 137 8.06 5.30 6.72
C ASP A 137 6.63 4.78 6.89
N LEU A 138 5.86 4.72 5.79
CA LEU A 138 4.55 4.08 5.75
C LEU A 138 4.30 3.39 4.41
N ILE A 139 3.75 2.18 4.46
CA ILE A 139 3.15 1.52 3.30
C ILE A 139 1.65 1.33 3.55
N LEU A 140 0.84 1.85 2.63
CA LEU A 140 -0.60 1.62 2.58
C LEU A 140 -0.89 0.38 1.72
N LEU A 141 -1.70 -0.53 2.22
CA LEU A 141 -2.06 -1.77 1.53
C LEU A 141 -3.57 -1.98 1.45
N GLY A 142 -4.03 -2.50 0.32
CA GLY A 142 -5.37 -3.08 0.20
C GLY A 142 -5.38 -4.57 0.54
N LEU A 143 -6.56 -5.10 0.84
CA LEU A 143 -6.81 -6.55 0.95
C LEU A 143 -7.79 -7.01 -0.14
N GLY A 144 -7.35 -7.94 -0.98
CA GLY A 144 -8.20 -8.62 -1.95
C GLY A 144 -9.15 -9.64 -1.30
N ASP A 145 -10.29 -9.92 -1.95
CA ASP A 145 -11.25 -10.93 -1.45
C ASP A 145 -10.65 -12.36 -1.46
N ASP A 146 -9.64 -12.57 -2.31
CA ASP A 146 -8.80 -13.76 -2.42
C ASP A 146 -7.57 -13.74 -1.47
N GLY A 147 -7.40 -12.69 -0.65
CA GLY A 147 -6.28 -12.55 0.28
C GLY A 147 -5.01 -11.93 -0.30
N HIS A 148 -5.01 -11.47 -1.57
CA HIS A 148 -3.86 -10.75 -2.13
C HIS A 148 -3.68 -9.37 -1.47
N THR A 149 -2.46 -8.86 -1.55
CA THR A 149 -2.13 -7.45 -1.30
C THR A 149 -1.11 -6.97 -2.32
N ALA A 150 -1.04 -5.66 -2.57
CA ALA A 150 -0.33 -5.11 -3.74
C ALA A 150 -0.72 -5.91 -5.00
N SER A 151 0.24 -6.48 -5.73
CA SER A 151 -0.02 -7.50 -6.77
C SER A 151 0.53 -8.88 -6.44
N LEU A 152 0.57 -9.23 -5.15
CA LEU A 152 0.99 -10.54 -4.66
C LEU A 152 -0.22 -11.47 -4.58
N PHE A 153 -0.55 -12.16 -5.68
CA PHE A 153 -1.74 -13.02 -5.77
C PHE A 153 -1.46 -14.47 -5.33
N PRO A 154 -2.46 -15.17 -4.75
CA PRO A 154 -2.31 -16.57 -4.36
C PRO A 154 -1.82 -17.45 -5.52
N GLY A 155 -0.85 -18.32 -5.26
CA GLY A 155 -0.31 -19.26 -6.25
C GLY A 155 0.56 -18.65 -7.35
N THR A 156 0.93 -17.37 -7.27
CA THR A 156 1.75 -16.70 -8.30
C THR A 156 3.22 -16.59 -7.90
N ALA A 157 4.11 -16.52 -8.91
CA ALA A 157 5.56 -16.46 -8.70
C ALA A 157 6.00 -15.23 -7.87
N ALA A 158 5.31 -14.10 -8.00
CA ALA A 158 5.62 -12.87 -7.27
C ALA A 158 5.64 -13.05 -5.75
N THR A 159 4.82 -13.97 -5.21
CA THR A 159 4.78 -14.28 -3.77
C THR A 159 6.06 -14.93 -3.23
N GLN A 160 6.87 -15.52 -4.11
CA GLN A 160 8.09 -16.25 -3.76
C GLN A 160 9.37 -15.42 -3.96
N VAL A 161 9.25 -14.22 -4.52
CA VAL A 161 10.40 -13.36 -4.82
C VAL A 161 11.00 -12.82 -3.51
N ARG A 162 12.30 -13.08 -3.31
CA ARG A 162 13.07 -12.65 -2.12
C ARG A 162 14.39 -11.95 -2.45
N ASP A 163 14.79 -11.95 -3.71
CA ASP A 163 16.12 -11.55 -4.21
C ASP A 163 16.15 -10.15 -4.86
N ARG A 164 15.00 -9.47 -4.92
CA ARG A 164 14.82 -8.14 -5.56
C ARG A 164 13.64 -7.39 -4.93
N TRP A 165 13.55 -6.09 -5.16
CA TRP A 165 12.57 -5.20 -4.51
C TRP A 165 11.27 -5.05 -5.30
N VAL A 166 11.37 -5.21 -6.61
CA VAL A 166 10.25 -5.08 -7.55
C VAL A 166 10.19 -6.32 -8.43
N THR A 167 8.97 -6.78 -8.73
CA THR A 167 8.73 -7.87 -9.67
C THR A 167 7.45 -7.65 -10.49
N VAL A 168 7.23 -8.51 -11.48
CA VAL A 168 5.96 -8.60 -12.19
C VAL A 168 4.98 -9.43 -11.35
N GLY A 169 3.80 -8.88 -11.09
CA GLY A 169 2.64 -9.56 -10.53
C GLY A 169 1.69 -9.97 -11.66
N GLU A 170 1.30 -11.24 -11.66
CA GLU A 170 0.40 -11.80 -12.67
C GLU A 170 -0.94 -12.14 -12.01
N GLY A 171 -1.94 -11.27 -12.16
CA GLY A 171 -3.25 -11.53 -11.58
C GLY A 171 -4.33 -10.65 -12.19
N LYS A 172 -5.54 -11.21 -12.28
CA LYS A 172 -6.73 -10.52 -12.82
C LYS A 172 -6.57 -10.02 -14.26
N GLY A 173 -5.79 -10.73 -15.08
CA GLY A 173 -5.74 -10.57 -16.54
C GLY A 173 -4.88 -9.42 -17.09
N ILE A 174 -4.32 -8.56 -16.23
CA ILE A 174 -3.44 -7.46 -16.63
C ILE A 174 -2.12 -7.58 -15.84
N PRO A 175 -0.94 -7.60 -16.50
CA PRO A 175 0.34 -7.57 -15.81
C PRO A 175 0.46 -6.36 -14.89
N ARG A 176 1.16 -6.53 -13.78
CA ARG A 176 1.38 -5.45 -12.80
C ARG A 176 2.83 -5.40 -12.40
N ILE A 177 3.34 -4.23 -12.07
CA ILE A 177 4.62 -4.06 -11.41
C ILE A 177 4.34 -3.86 -9.92
N THR A 178 5.02 -4.58 -9.03
CA THR A 178 4.71 -4.61 -7.60
C THR A 178 5.94 -4.69 -6.74
N LEU A 179 5.87 -4.09 -5.55
CA LEU A 179 6.80 -4.33 -4.46
C LEU A 179 6.72 -5.81 -4.04
N THR A 180 7.88 -6.36 -3.67
CA THR A 180 8.04 -7.74 -3.21
C THR A 180 7.92 -7.84 -1.69
N PRO A 181 7.69 -9.04 -1.13
CA PRO A 181 7.60 -9.23 0.32
C PRO A 181 8.77 -8.63 1.12
N PRO A 182 10.05 -8.75 0.72
CA PRO A 182 11.16 -8.11 1.44
C PRO A 182 10.99 -6.60 1.66
N VAL A 183 10.44 -5.86 0.68
CA VAL A 183 10.20 -4.41 0.80
C VAL A 183 9.03 -4.13 1.73
N LEU A 184 7.93 -4.88 1.57
CA LEU A 184 6.75 -4.72 2.40
C LEU A 184 7.05 -4.99 3.88
N CYS A 185 7.91 -5.98 4.16
CA CYS A 185 8.35 -6.32 5.52
C CYS A 185 9.35 -5.33 6.11
N ALA A 186 10.09 -4.59 5.27
CA ALA A 186 11.08 -3.61 5.71
C ALA A 186 10.45 -2.28 6.15
N ALA A 187 9.18 -2.03 5.82
CA ALA A 187 8.50 -0.80 6.19
C ALA A 187 8.43 -0.57 7.70
N ARG A 188 8.59 0.68 8.11
CA ARG A 188 8.50 1.11 9.51
C ARG A 188 7.07 1.00 10.02
N GLN A 189 6.10 1.35 9.19
CA GLN A 189 4.67 1.17 9.44
C GLN A 189 3.95 0.60 8.22
N VAL A 190 3.03 -0.33 8.47
CA VAL A 190 2.12 -0.88 7.44
C VAL A 190 0.68 -0.68 7.90
N VAL A 191 -0.13 -0.13 7.01
CA VAL A 191 -1.56 0.10 7.26
C VAL A 191 -2.38 -0.59 6.17
N PHE A 192 -3.21 -1.55 6.56
CA PHE A 192 -4.22 -2.14 5.67
C PHE A 192 -5.52 -1.34 5.72
N LEU A 193 -6.08 -1.03 4.55
CA LEU A 193 -7.43 -0.46 4.39
C LEU A 193 -8.39 -1.53 3.88
N VAL A 194 -9.39 -1.89 4.70
CA VAL A 194 -10.28 -3.02 4.43
C VAL A 194 -11.74 -2.60 4.54
N ALA A 195 -12.44 -2.50 3.41
CA ALA A 195 -13.79 -1.97 3.36
C ALA A 195 -14.79 -2.88 2.64
N GLY A 196 -15.96 -3.07 3.24
CA GLY A 196 -17.11 -3.77 2.67
C GLY A 196 -17.19 -5.27 2.98
N GLU A 197 -18.40 -5.80 2.86
CA GLU A 197 -18.75 -7.18 3.22
C GLU A 197 -17.94 -8.24 2.46
N GLY A 198 -17.59 -7.97 1.19
CA GLY A 198 -16.75 -8.87 0.38
C GLY A 198 -15.37 -9.15 0.98
N LYS A 199 -14.92 -8.35 1.96
CA LYS A 199 -13.64 -8.51 2.65
C LYS A 199 -13.69 -9.40 3.87
N GLN A 200 -14.88 -9.75 4.37
CA GLN A 200 -15.04 -10.48 5.64
C GLN A 200 -14.20 -11.76 5.72
N GLN A 201 -14.27 -12.60 4.67
CA GLN A 201 -13.52 -13.85 4.65
C GLN A 201 -12.00 -13.61 4.58
N ALA A 202 -11.54 -12.70 3.73
CA ALA A 202 -10.13 -12.38 3.59
C ALA A 202 -9.56 -11.75 4.88
N LEU A 203 -10.33 -10.88 5.53
CA LEU A 203 -9.94 -10.26 6.81
C LEU A 203 -9.85 -11.32 7.92
N GLY A 204 -10.81 -12.23 8.01
CA GLY A 204 -10.73 -13.36 8.94
C GLY A 204 -9.48 -14.20 8.74
N ARG A 205 -9.13 -14.51 7.48
CA ARG A 205 -7.90 -15.22 7.14
C ARG A 205 -6.64 -14.44 7.50
N LEU A 206 -6.59 -13.14 7.22
CA LEU A 206 -5.45 -12.28 7.55
C LEU A 206 -5.16 -12.31 9.06
N LEU A 207 -6.21 -12.25 9.88
CA LEU A 207 -6.12 -12.20 11.34
C LEU A 207 -5.91 -13.57 12.00
N ASP A 208 -6.22 -14.67 11.30
CA ASP A 208 -6.00 -16.04 11.79
C ASP A 208 -4.48 -16.35 11.84
N PRO A 209 -3.87 -16.59 13.02
CA PRO A 209 -2.45 -16.93 13.11
C PRO A 209 -2.07 -18.19 12.33
N ALA A 210 -3.00 -19.15 12.19
CA ALA A 210 -2.76 -20.43 11.50
C ALA A 210 -2.94 -20.37 9.97
N GLU A 211 -3.43 -19.24 9.42
CA GLU A 211 -3.64 -19.10 7.99
C GLU A 211 -2.33 -19.22 7.18
N ASP A 212 -2.39 -19.97 6.08
CA ASP A 212 -1.28 -20.17 5.15
C ASP A 212 -1.04 -18.92 4.26
N PRO A 213 0.17 -18.32 4.26
CA PRO A 213 0.53 -17.23 3.36
C PRO A 213 0.43 -17.57 1.86
N GLY A 214 0.48 -18.84 1.48
CA GLY A 214 0.25 -19.28 0.10
C GLY A 214 -1.20 -19.07 -0.35
N ARG A 215 -2.16 -19.21 0.58
CA ARG A 215 -3.58 -18.93 0.36
C ARG A 215 -3.93 -17.46 0.58
N THR A 216 -3.29 -16.81 1.55
CA THR A 216 -3.49 -15.38 1.87
C THR A 216 -2.15 -14.62 1.83
N PRO A 217 -1.69 -14.21 0.63
CA PRO A 217 -0.41 -13.52 0.46
C PRO A 217 -0.23 -12.25 1.28
N ALA A 218 -1.30 -11.59 1.71
CA ALA A 218 -1.22 -10.47 2.66
C ALA A 218 -0.46 -10.85 3.95
N LYS A 219 -0.48 -12.12 4.37
CA LYS A 219 0.31 -12.62 5.51
C LYS A 219 1.81 -12.73 5.28
N LEU A 220 2.26 -12.59 4.03
CA LEU A 220 3.69 -12.48 3.72
C LEU A 220 4.27 -11.16 4.26
N VAL A 221 3.43 -10.15 4.48
CA VAL A 221 3.83 -8.87 5.06
C VAL A 221 4.01 -9.05 6.56
N GLN A 222 5.27 -9.11 6.99
CA GLN A 222 5.63 -9.25 8.39
C GLN A 222 6.66 -8.19 8.78
N THR A 223 6.21 -7.19 9.53
CA THR A 223 7.04 -6.09 10.05
C THR A 223 7.48 -6.34 11.48
N GLN A 224 8.52 -5.64 11.93
CA GLN A 224 8.91 -5.61 13.35
C GLN A 224 7.90 -4.83 14.20
N ALA A 225 7.34 -3.75 13.65
CA ALA A 225 6.24 -3.01 14.26
C ALA A 225 4.90 -3.75 14.07
N LYS A 226 3.90 -3.40 14.87
CA LYS A 226 2.53 -3.87 14.65
C LYS A 226 2.00 -3.34 13.32
N ILE A 227 1.21 -4.17 12.65
CA ILE A 227 0.50 -3.81 11.42
C ILE A 227 -0.88 -3.29 11.81
N THR A 228 -1.21 -2.06 11.42
CA THR A 228 -2.55 -1.50 11.65
C THR A 228 -3.50 -1.99 10.56
N VAL A 229 -4.68 -2.44 10.95
CA VAL A 229 -5.76 -2.81 10.02
C VAL A 229 -6.93 -1.89 10.30
N LEU A 230 -7.17 -0.94 9.41
CA LEU A 230 -8.35 -0.07 9.44
C LEU A 230 -9.45 -0.75 8.64
N ALA A 231 -10.50 -1.21 9.33
CA ALA A 231 -11.61 -1.93 8.72
C ALA A 231 -12.95 -1.25 9.00
N ASP A 232 -13.86 -1.23 8.03
CA ASP A 232 -15.23 -0.77 8.27
C ASP A 232 -16.07 -1.89 8.93
N ALA A 233 -17.18 -1.52 9.56
CA ALA A 233 -18.05 -2.46 10.26
C ALA A 233 -18.56 -3.58 9.33
N ALA A 234 -18.77 -3.26 8.04
CA ALA A 234 -19.16 -4.24 7.04
C ALA A 234 -18.08 -5.31 6.80
N ALA A 235 -16.80 -4.94 6.75
CA ALA A 235 -15.69 -5.88 6.64
C ALA A 235 -15.48 -6.71 7.92
N CYS A 236 -15.81 -6.17 9.09
CA CYS A 236 -15.69 -6.87 10.38
C CYS A 236 -16.85 -7.83 10.69
N GLY A 237 -17.92 -7.87 9.89
CA GLY A 237 -19.16 -8.59 10.22
C GLY A 237 -19.01 -10.10 10.50
N ALA A 238 -17.95 -10.74 10.03
CA ALA A 238 -17.67 -12.16 10.26
C ALA A 238 -16.68 -12.46 11.40
N LEU A 239 -16.18 -11.42 12.09
CA LEU A 239 -15.19 -11.54 13.19
C LEU A 239 -15.83 -11.63 14.58
N ALA A 240 -17.16 -11.73 14.66
CA ALA A 240 -17.91 -11.84 15.90
C ALA A 240 -17.79 -13.23 16.56
#